data_AF-A0A645EM50-F1
#
_entry.id   AF-A0A645EM50-F1
#
_cell.length_a   1.000
_cell.length_b   1.000
_cell.length_c   1.000
_cell.angle_alpha   90.00
_cell.angle_beta   90.00
_cell.angle_gamma   90.00
#
_symmetry.space_group_name_H-M   'P 1'
#
loop_
_entity.id
_entity.type
_entity.pdbx_description
1 polymer ?
#
loop_
_entity_poly.entity_id
_entity_poly.type
_entity_poly.pdbx_seq_one_letter_code
_entity_poly.pdbx_strand_id
1 'polypeptide(L)'
;MDLGGATTDVYSMTEGTPSRDDIVFRGLPEPFAKRSVEGDLGMRYSLKFLAHECTHKWIAAEAGESEELVKEWIKTCCAQPDTIAPHGSPQQRIEEALAKGAVKTALERHCGYIEPVYTPMGQMYTINGKDLTNVPLAIGIGGAIINSPNPHNIMEGVKAGRGDLNYAKPKDPVIKTDSSYILASMGLLSAYDPETALAIMKKEIFK
;
A
#
# COMPACT_ATOMS: atom_id res chain seq x y z
N MET A 1 0.55 4.70 -3.69
CA MET A 1 1.50 3.69 -3.18
C MET A 1 2.70 3.69 -4.10
N ASP A 2 3.90 3.96 -3.61
CA ASP A 2 5.14 3.84 -4.37
C ASP A 2 6.00 2.74 -3.76
N LEU A 3 6.01 1.57 -4.40
CA LEU A 3 6.75 0.41 -3.91
C LEU A 3 8.07 0.25 -4.68
N GLY A 4 9.17 0.52 -4.00
CA GLY A 4 10.52 0.39 -4.52
C GLY A 4 11.28 -0.84 -4.02
N GLY A 5 12.54 -0.95 -4.45
CA GLY A 5 13.46 -1.96 -3.94
C GLY A 5 13.93 -1.69 -2.51
N ALA A 6 13.97 -0.43 -2.08
CA ALA A 6 14.46 -0.02 -0.76
C ALA A 6 13.33 0.39 0.20
N THR A 7 12.34 1.14 -0.28
CA THR A 7 11.29 1.72 0.56
C THR A 7 9.91 1.50 -0.05
N THR A 8 8.88 1.62 0.79
CA THR A 8 7.51 1.87 0.35
C THR A 8 7.07 3.25 0.81
N ASP A 9 6.70 4.12 -0.12
CA ASP A 9 6.17 5.43 0.20
C ASP A 9 4.64 5.44 0.03
N VAL A 10 3.95 6.03 0.99
CA VAL A 10 2.49 6.17 0.97
C VAL A 10 2.13 7.64 0.99
N TYR A 11 1.34 8.05 0.00
CA TYR A 11 0.83 9.41 -0.16
C TYR A 11 -0.69 9.39 -0.02
N SER A 12 -1.26 10.29 0.78
CA SER A 12 -2.71 10.49 0.88
C SER A 12 -3.10 11.96 0.79
N MET A 13 -4.15 12.23 0.02
CA MET A 13 -4.72 13.56 -0.24
C MET A 13 -6.20 13.55 0.18
N THR A 14 -6.46 13.86 1.45
CA THR A 14 -7.81 13.88 2.05
C THR A 14 -7.77 14.61 3.38
N GLU A 15 -8.89 15.21 3.79
CA GLU A 15 -9.08 15.78 5.13
C GLU A 15 -9.00 14.71 6.22
N GLY A 16 -9.25 13.43 5.88
CA GLY A 16 -9.10 12.31 6.81
C GLY A 16 -10.06 12.33 8.00
N THR A 17 -11.19 13.03 7.85
CA THR A 17 -12.23 13.13 8.87
C THR A 17 -12.89 11.79 9.14
N PRO A 18 -13.36 11.52 10.38
CA PRO A 18 -14.04 10.28 10.70
C PRO A 18 -15.15 9.92 9.71
N SER A 19 -15.12 8.68 9.24
CA SER A 19 -16.07 8.14 8.25
C SER A 19 -17.46 7.81 8.81
N ARG A 20 -17.62 7.86 10.15
CA ARG A 20 -18.86 7.60 10.89
C ARG A 20 -19.01 8.58 12.03
N ASP A 21 -20.25 8.96 12.34
CA ASP A 21 -20.57 9.92 13.40
C ASP A 21 -20.23 9.43 14.82
N ASP A 22 -20.16 8.11 15.02
CA ASP A 22 -19.83 7.48 16.30
C ASP A 22 -18.32 7.28 16.52
N ILE A 23 -17.50 7.78 15.60
CA ILE A 23 -16.04 7.81 15.71
C ILE A 23 -15.59 9.22 16.11
N VAL A 24 -14.95 9.32 17.27
CA VAL A 24 -14.36 10.56 17.77
C VAL A 24 -12.88 10.61 17.40
N PHE A 25 -12.45 11.73 16.81
CA PHE A 25 -11.04 11.94 16.49
C PHE A 25 -10.20 12.12 17.76
N ARG A 26 -9.06 11.43 17.84
CA ARG A 26 -8.14 11.45 18.98
C ARG A 26 -6.73 11.79 18.52
N GLY A 27 -6.15 12.85 19.09
CA GLY A 27 -4.78 13.28 18.80
C GLY A 27 -4.72 14.58 18.01
N LEU A 28 -3.60 14.79 17.32
CA LEU A 28 -3.38 15.98 16.50
C LEU A 28 -4.04 15.81 15.12
N PRO A 29 -4.61 16.88 14.54
CA PRO A 29 -5.11 16.84 13.18
C PRO A 29 -4.04 16.38 12.19
N GLU A 30 -4.44 15.50 11.27
CA GLU A 30 -3.58 15.03 10.18
C GLU A 30 -3.59 16.03 9.01
N PRO A 31 -2.47 16.26 8.31
CA PRO A 31 -2.43 17.18 7.19
C PRO A 31 -3.20 16.63 5.98
N PHE A 32 -3.80 17.53 5.18
CA PHE A 32 -4.49 17.16 3.93
C PHE A 32 -3.60 16.31 3.01
N ALA A 33 -2.36 16.76 2.81
CA ALA A 33 -1.30 16.03 2.12
C ALA A 33 -0.39 15.36 3.14
N LYS A 34 -0.42 14.03 3.21
CA LYS A 34 0.43 13.23 4.10
C LYS A 34 1.31 12.31 3.26
N ARG A 35 2.60 12.20 3.62
CA ARG A 35 3.54 11.20 3.11
C ARG A 35 4.15 10.44 4.28
N SER A 36 4.14 9.11 4.22
CA SER A 36 5.00 8.27 5.06
C SER A 36 5.97 7.48 4.17
N VAL A 37 7.12 7.12 4.74
CA VAL A 37 8.17 6.35 4.06
C VAL A 37 8.54 5.18 4.97
N GLU A 38 8.28 3.97 4.49
CA GLU A 38 8.55 2.73 5.20
C GLU A 38 9.87 2.15 4.71
N GLY A 39 10.94 2.37 5.48
CA GLY A 39 12.30 1.96 5.12
C GLY A 39 12.58 0.46 5.29
N ASP A 40 11.69 -0.26 5.96
CA ASP A 40 11.73 -1.71 6.17
C ASP A 40 10.88 -2.49 5.15
N LEU A 41 10.05 -1.81 4.34
CA LEU A 41 9.10 -2.44 3.42
C LEU A 41 9.48 -2.34 1.93
N GLY A 42 10.76 -2.46 1.59
CA GLY A 42 11.28 -2.57 0.23
C GLY A 42 11.40 -4.01 -0.30
N MET A 43 11.28 -4.16 -1.63
CA MET A 43 11.28 -5.47 -2.31
C MET A 43 12.66 -6.12 -2.47
N ARG A 44 13.75 -5.43 -2.10
CA ARG A 44 15.13 -5.88 -2.25
C ARG A 44 15.95 -5.61 -0.98
N TYR A 45 16.46 -4.39 -0.80
CA TYR A 45 17.43 -4.08 0.25
C TYR A 45 16.92 -4.34 1.67
N SER A 46 15.62 -4.18 1.90
CA SER A 46 14.97 -4.46 3.18
C SER A 46 14.06 -5.70 3.14
N LEU A 47 14.19 -6.56 2.11
CA LEU A 47 13.31 -7.72 1.88
C LEU A 47 13.20 -8.65 3.08
N LYS A 48 14.30 -8.86 3.81
CA LYS A 48 14.31 -9.68 5.04
C LYS A 48 13.37 -9.14 6.12
N PHE A 49 13.24 -7.83 6.24
CA PHE A 49 12.38 -7.18 7.22
C PHE A 49 10.93 -7.24 6.75
N LEU A 50 10.68 -6.94 5.47
CA LEU A 50 9.37 -7.15 4.85
C LEU A 50 8.86 -8.59 5.04
N ALA A 51 9.71 -9.59 4.77
CA ALA A 51 9.34 -10.99 4.93
C ALA A 51 9.06 -11.36 6.40
N HIS A 52 9.79 -10.75 7.34
CA HIS A 52 9.54 -10.93 8.77
C HIS A 52 8.18 -10.33 9.16
N GLU A 53 7.87 -9.11 8.72
CA GLU A 53 6.60 -8.42 8.99
C GLU A 53 5.40 -9.19 8.41
N CYS A 54 5.52 -9.71 7.19
CA CYS A 54 4.45 -10.50 6.57
C CYS A 54 4.37 -11.92 7.12
N THR A 55 5.46 -12.49 7.63
CA THR A 55 5.65 -13.91 7.96
C THR A 55 5.66 -14.85 6.74
N HIS A 56 6.56 -15.84 6.75
CA HIS A 56 6.66 -16.83 5.66
C HIS A 56 5.35 -17.59 5.41
N LYS A 57 4.60 -17.89 6.48
CA LYS A 57 3.33 -18.61 6.40
C LYS A 57 2.27 -17.83 5.62
N TRP A 58 2.15 -16.53 5.88
CA TRP A 58 1.20 -15.69 5.14
C TRP A 58 1.61 -15.56 3.68
N ILE A 59 2.90 -15.32 3.41
CA ILE A 59 3.43 -15.20 2.04
C ILE A 59 3.17 -16.49 1.25
N ALA A 60 3.41 -17.65 1.84
CA ALA A 60 3.18 -18.95 1.23
C ALA A 60 1.69 -19.16 0.89
N ALA A 61 0.80 -18.84 1.83
CA ALA A 61 -0.65 -18.95 1.62
C ALA A 61 -1.15 -18.00 0.53
N GLU A 62 -0.65 -16.76 0.50
CA GLU A 62 -1.02 -15.75 -0.50
C GLU A 62 -0.48 -16.10 -1.89
N ALA A 63 0.75 -16.64 -1.97
CA ALA A 63 1.37 -17.06 -3.22
C ALA A 63 0.82 -18.40 -3.76
N GLY A 64 0.17 -19.20 -2.90
CA GLY A 64 -0.23 -20.58 -3.23
C GLY A 64 0.96 -21.54 -3.30
N GLU A 65 2.00 -21.30 -2.51
CA GLU A 65 3.27 -22.03 -2.52
C GLU A 65 3.64 -22.60 -1.13
N SER A 66 4.74 -23.34 -1.02
CA SER A 66 5.25 -23.83 0.26
C SER A 66 6.09 -22.79 1.01
N GLU A 67 6.11 -22.88 2.35
CA GLU A 67 6.96 -22.01 3.18
C GLU A 67 8.46 -22.23 2.89
N GLU A 68 8.85 -23.45 2.53
CA GLU A 68 10.22 -23.79 2.19
C GLU A 68 10.68 -23.02 0.95
N LEU A 69 9.83 -22.98 -0.09
CA LEU A 69 10.12 -22.26 -1.33
C LEU A 69 10.21 -20.75 -1.09
N VAL A 70 9.32 -20.20 -0.25
CA VAL A 70 9.38 -18.80 0.17
C VAL A 70 10.70 -18.48 0.88
N LYS A 71 11.11 -19.31 1.85
CA LYS A 71 12.37 -19.13 2.59
C LYS A 71 13.59 -19.19 1.66
N GLU A 72 13.60 -20.15 0.73
CA GLU A 72 14.66 -20.29 -0.26
C GLU A 72 14.74 -19.09 -1.20
N TRP A 73 13.59 -18.61 -1.69
CA TRP A 73 13.53 -17.45 -2.57
C TRP A 73 14.02 -16.17 -1.87
N ILE A 74 13.54 -15.90 -0.66
CA ILE A 74 13.98 -14.74 0.13
C ILE A 74 15.48 -14.80 0.38
N LYS A 75 16.02 -15.98 0.73
CA LYS A 75 17.46 -16.18 0.93
C LYS A 75 18.25 -15.87 -0.34
N THR A 76 17.75 -16.31 -1.50
CA THR A 76 18.36 -16.06 -2.81
C THR A 76 18.40 -14.56 -3.12
N CYS A 77 17.26 -13.87 -3.00
CA CYS A 77 17.18 -12.43 -3.24
C CYS A 77 18.00 -11.60 -2.24
N CYS A 78 18.12 -12.04 -0.98
CA CYS A 78 18.99 -11.36 0.00
C CYS A 78 20.48 -11.51 -0.32
N ALA A 79 20.89 -12.65 -0.91
CA ALA A 79 22.26 -12.88 -1.34
C ALA A 79 22.58 -12.17 -2.67
N GLN A 80 21.59 -12.08 -3.56
CA GLN A 80 21.71 -11.50 -4.90
C GLN A 80 20.50 -10.59 -5.20
N PRO A 81 20.54 -9.29 -4.79
CA PRO A 81 19.41 -8.37 -4.95
C PRO A 81 18.96 -8.12 -6.39
N ASP A 82 19.83 -8.32 -7.37
CA ASP A 82 19.50 -8.17 -8.79
C ASP A 82 18.72 -9.37 -9.36
N THR A 83 18.46 -10.40 -8.54
CA THR A 83 17.66 -11.54 -8.95
C THR A 83 16.21 -11.11 -9.16
N ILE A 84 15.65 -11.50 -10.30
CA ILE A 84 14.26 -11.23 -10.67
C ILE A 84 13.59 -12.58 -10.94
N ALA A 85 12.37 -12.76 -10.43
CA ALA A 85 11.62 -13.98 -10.67
C ALA A 85 11.30 -14.14 -12.16
N PRO A 86 11.50 -15.33 -12.75
CA PRO A 86 11.05 -15.60 -14.11
C PRO A 86 9.52 -15.44 -14.23
N HIS A 87 9.04 -14.94 -15.37
CA HIS A 87 7.61 -14.85 -15.64
C HIS A 87 6.92 -16.22 -15.57
N GLY A 88 5.76 -16.29 -14.92
CA GLY A 88 4.96 -17.49 -14.69
C GLY A 88 5.48 -18.42 -13.60
N SER A 89 6.63 -18.11 -12.98
CA SER A 89 7.24 -18.98 -11.98
C SER A 89 6.55 -18.90 -10.61
N PRO A 90 6.69 -19.93 -9.75
CA PRO A 90 6.35 -19.85 -8.33
C PRO A 90 7.00 -18.65 -7.62
N GLN A 91 8.24 -18.33 -7.96
CA GLN A 91 8.98 -17.20 -7.42
C GLN A 91 8.29 -15.87 -7.72
N GLN A 92 7.67 -15.73 -8.90
CA GLN A 92 6.92 -14.53 -9.25
C GLN A 92 5.68 -14.38 -8.37
N ARG A 93 4.95 -15.47 -8.09
CA ARG A 93 3.82 -15.43 -7.14
C ARG A 93 4.27 -15.03 -5.73
N ILE A 94 5.45 -15.49 -5.32
CA ILE A 94 6.05 -15.09 -4.03
C ILE A 94 6.40 -13.59 -4.03
N GLU A 95 6.96 -13.06 -5.12
CA GLU A 95 7.22 -11.61 -5.24
C GLU A 95 5.93 -10.78 -5.22
N GLU A 96 4.88 -11.23 -5.90
CA GLU A 96 3.57 -10.57 -5.87
C GLU A 96 2.95 -10.59 -4.47
N ALA A 97 3.05 -11.71 -3.75
CA ALA A 97 2.59 -11.83 -2.36
C ALA A 97 3.37 -10.89 -1.41
N LEU A 98 4.71 -10.85 -1.54
CA LEU A 98 5.56 -9.92 -0.80
C LEU A 98 5.19 -8.46 -1.08
N ALA A 99 5.00 -8.10 -2.35
CA ALA A 99 4.61 -6.75 -2.75
C ALA A 99 3.23 -6.36 -2.19
N LYS A 100 2.27 -7.28 -2.22
CA LYS A 100 0.94 -7.10 -1.61
C LYS A 100 1.04 -6.89 -0.10
N GLY A 101 1.90 -7.66 0.56
CA GLY A 101 2.23 -7.52 1.97
C GLY A 101 2.83 -6.15 2.29
N ALA A 102 3.78 -5.68 1.48
CA ALA A 102 4.37 -4.34 1.64
C ALA A 102 3.32 -3.24 1.51
N VAL A 103 2.49 -3.30 0.47
CA VAL A 103 1.38 -2.35 0.25
C VAL A 103 0.40 -2.35 1.43
N LYS A 104 0.02 -3.54 1.92
CA LYS A 104 -0.89 -3.72 3.06
C LYS A 104 -0.31 -3.07 4.33
N THR A 105 0.90 -3.49 4.72
CA THR A 105 1.53 -3.04 5.97
C THR A 105 1.86 -1.55 5.93
N ALA A 106 2.35 -1.04 4.79
CA ALA A 106 2.65 0.37 4.64
C ALA A 106 1.39 1.24 4.78
N LEU A 107 0.26 0.79 4.23
CA LEU A 107 -1.00 1.51 4.36
C LEU A 107 -1.53 1.46 5.80
N GLU A 108 -1.42 0.32 6.48
CA GLU A 108 -1.83 0.14 7.88
C GLU A 108 -1.06 1.06 8.84
N ARG A 109 0.23 1.27 8.58
CA ARG A 109 1.06 2.23 9.33
C ARG A 109 0.80 3.68 8.94
N HIS A 110 0.24 3.94 7.76
CA HIS A 110 -0.06 5.29 7.27
C HIS A 110 -1.45 5.79 7.69
N CYS A 111 -2.46 4.92 7.64
CA CYS A 111 -3.85 5.25 7.95
C CYS A 111 -4.10 5.31 9.46
N GLY A 112 -5.26 5.83 9.83
CA GLY A 112 -5.70 5.88 11.20
C GLY A 112 -6.08 4.50 11.75
N TYR A 113 -5.99 4.36 13.06
CA TYR A 113 -6.40 3.18 13.80
C TYR A 113 -7.63 3.49 14.65
N ILE A 114 -8.68 2.69 14.49
CA ILE A 114 -9.98 2.78 15.16
C ILE A 114 -10.01 1.77 16.30
N GLU A 115 -10.27 2.26 17.50
CA GLU A 115 -10.39 1.44 18.71
C GLU A 115 -11.70 1.72 19.44
N PRO A 116 -12.34 0.68 20.03
CA PRO A 116 -13.51 0.89 20.88
C PRO A 116 -13.09 1.50 22.22
N VAL A 117 -13.86 2.47 22.69
CA VAL A 117 -13.72 3.09 24.02
C VAL A 117 -15.03 2.94 24.77
N TYR A 118 -14.96 2.37 25.97
CA TYR A 118 -16.12 2.16 26.82
C TYR A 118 -16.29 3.34 27.78
N THR A 119 -17.43 4.00 27.69
CA THR A 119 -17.78 5.14 28.55
C THR A 119 -19.01 4.81 29.39
N PRO A 120 -19.32 5.58 30.44
CA PRO A 120 -20.55 5.40 31.21
C PRO A 120 -21.84 5.49 30.36
N MET A 121 -21.78 6.10 29.18
CA MET A 121 -22.90 6.24 28.24
C MET A 121 -22.97 5.11 27.20
N GLY A 122 -22.04 4.14 27.24
CA GLY A 122 -21.95 3.04 26.28
C GLY A 122 -20.62 3.01 25.52
N GLN A 123 -20.56 2.14 24.52
CA GLN A 123 -19.40 1.98 23.64
C GLN A 123 -19.38 3.08 22.58
N MET A 124 -18.25 3.77 22.47
CA MET A 124 -17.92 4.67 21.38
C MET A 124 -16.69 4.16 20.65
N TYR A 125 -16.33 4.79 19.52
CA TYR A 125 -15.09 4.51 18.82
C TYR A 125 -14.22 5.76 18.80
N THR A 126 -12.91 5.57 18.86
CA THR A 126 -11.95 6.65 18.62
C THR A 126 -11.04 6.28 17.47
N ILE A 127 -10.68 7.26 16.65
CA ILE A 127 -9.65 7.10 15.62
C ILE A 127 -8.42 7.92 15.98
N ASN A 128 -7.25 7.29 15.92
CA ASN A 128 -5.96 7.95 15.97
C ASN A 128 -5.35 7.94 14.57
N GLY A 129 -5.08 9.11 13.99
CA GLY A 129 -4.55 9.24 12.64
C GLY A 129 -5.63 9.41 11.58
N LYS A 130 -5.25 9.23 10.31
CA LYS A 130 -6.02 9.71 9.15
C LYS A 130 -7.03 8.68 8.65
N ASP A 131 -8.32 9.01 8.61
CA ASP A 131 -9.33 8.10 8.07
C ASP A 131 -9.25 8.02 6.54
N LEU A 132 -8.89 6.86 5.98
CA LEU A 132 -8.85 6.61 4.53
C LEU A 132 -10.01 5.74 4.05
N THR A 133 -10.98 5.42 4.91
CA THR A 133 -12.08 4.47 4.65
C THR A 133 -12.86 4.81 3.38
N ASN A 134 -13.11 6.10 3.16
CA ASN A 134 -13.90 6.62 2.03
C ASN A 134 -13.03 7.15 0.87
N VAL A 135 -11.72 6.87 0.86
CA VAL A 135 -10.86 7.25 -0.26
C VAL A 135 -11.27 6.45 -1.50
N PRO A 136 -11.70 7.11 -2.59
CA PRO A 136 -12.32 6.42 -3.72
C PRO A 136 -11.30 5.90 -4.76
N LEU A 137 -10.04 6.29 -4.65
CA LEU A 137 -9.02 6.03 -5.66
C LEU A 137 -7.69 5.70 -4.99
N ALA A 138 -7.10 4.57 -5.38
CA ALA A 138 -5.74 4.19 -5.02
C ALA A 138 -4.91 4.05 -6.29
N ILE A 139 -3.79 4.77 -6.36
CA ILE A 139 -2.85 4.69 -7.48
C ILE A 139 -1.57 3.98 -7.02
N GLY A 140 -1.24 2.89 -7.70
CA GLY A 140 0.02 2.17 -7.54
C GLY A 140 1.07 2.69 -8.51
N ILE A 141 2.25 3.01 -7.97
CA ILE A 141 3.46 3.38 -8.71
C ILE A 141 4.62 2.55 -8.17
N GLY A 142 5.76 2.60 -8.84
CA GLY A 142 6.97 1.88 -8.42
C GLY A 142 7.14 0.53 -9.09
N GLY A 143 8.39 0.09 -9.19
CA GLY A 143 8.84 -0.96 -10.11
C GLY A 143 8.21 -2.32 -9.84
N ALA A 144 7.99 -2.66 -8.57
CA ALA A 144 7.41 -3.95 -8.20
C ALA A 144 5.92 -4.05 -8.54
N ILE A 145 5.21 -2.92 -8.58
CA ILE A 145 3.80 -2.89 -8.98
C ILE A 145 3.71 -2.86 -10.50
N ILE A 146 4.37 -1.90 -11.15
CA ILE A 146 4.21 -1.65 -12.59
C ILE A 146 4.73 -2.80 -13.46
N ASN A 147 5.80 -3.49 -13.04
CA ASN A 147 6.39 -4.59 -13.80
C ASN A 147 5.80 -5.97 -13.43
N SER A 148 4.86 -6.03 -12.49
CA SER A 148 4.16 -7.27 -12.18
C SER A 148 3.18 -7.62 -13.31
N PRO A 149 3.02 -8.92 -13.66
CA PRO A 149 1.93 -9.37 -14.52
C PRO A 149 0.54 -9.15 -13.91
N ASN A 150 0.43 -9.04 -12.59
CA ASN A 150 -0.82 -8.84 -11.87
C ASN A 150 -0.74 -7.68 -10.85
N PRO A 151 -0.59 -6.42 -11.34
CA PRO A 151 -0.48 -5.25 -10.48
C PRO A 151 -1.72 -5.04 -9.61
N HIS A 152 -2.89 -5.43 -10.13
CA HIS A 152 -4.15 -5.33 -9.42
C HIS A 152 -4.14 -6.20 -8.16
N ASN A 153 -3.64 -7.44 -8.22
CA ASN A 153 -3.58 -8.30 -7.04
C ASN A 153 -2.67 -7.72 -5.94
N ILE A 154 -1.54 -7.12 -6.32
CA ILE A 154 -0.65 -6.42 -5.39
C ILE A 154 -1.40 -5.26 -4.72
N MET A 155 -2.08 -4.45 -5.52
CA MET A 155 -2.81 -3.28 -5.04
C MET A 155 -4.05 -3.63 -4.21
N GLU A 156 -4.61 -4.85 -4.27
CA GLU A 156 -5.66 -5.29 -3.35
C GLU A 156 -5.23 -5.18 -1.87
N GLY A 157 -3.92 -5.16 -1.57
CA GLY A 157 -3.41 -4.89 -0.23
C GLY A 157 -3.90 -3.56 0.38
N VAL A 158 -4.32 -2.60 -0.45
CA VAL A 158 -4.87 -1.32 0.03
C VAL A 158 -6.26 -1.45 0.63
N LYS A 159 -7.03 -2.49 0.27
CA LYS A 159 -8.41 -2.62 0.71
C LYS A 159 -8.48 -3.11 2.15
N ALA A 160 -9.53 -2.71 2.87
CA ALA A 160 -9.85 -3.24 4.18
C ALA A 160 -10.18 -4.74 4.08
N GLY A 161 -9.34 -5.59 4.67
CA GLY A 161 -9.55 -7.03 4.75
C GLY A 161 -10.41 -7.43 5.95
N ARG A 162 -10.84 -8.71 5.99
CA ARG A 162 -11.64 -9.26 7.11
C ARG A 162 -10.92 -9.21 8.47
N GLY A 163 -9.59 -9.18 8.49
CA GLY A 163 -8.77 -9.08 9.69
C GLY A 163 -8.34 -7.66 10.06
N ASP A 164 -8.59 -6.68 9.21
CA ASP A 164 -8.01 -5.33 9.32
C ASP A 164 -9.05 -4.30 9.80
N LEU A 165 -10.11 -4.73 10.50
CA LEU A 165 -11.29 -3.90 10.81
C LEU A 165 -10.98 -2.64 11.62
N ASN A 166 -9.87 -2.64 12.35
CA ASN A 166 -9.44 -1.49 13.15
C ASN A 166 -8.58 -0.52 12.34
N TYR A 167 -8.08 -0.87 11.16
CA TYR A 167 -7.36 0.08 10.32
C TYR A 167 -8.35 0.81 9.42
N ALA A 168 -8.28 2.14 9.38
CA ALA A 168 -9.14 2.99 8.56
C ALA A 168 -8.71 2.96 7.09
N LYS A 169 -8.60 1.76 6.52
CA LYS A 169 -8.22 1.48 5.13
C LYS A 169 -9.40 1.72 4.19
N PRO A 170 -9.14 2.11 2.93
CA PRO A 170 -10.16 2.18 1.89
C PRO A 170 -11.00 0.89 1.81
N LYS A 171 -12.33 1.02 1.79
CA LYS A 171 -13.24 -0.13 1.67
C LYS A 171 -13.32 -0.67 0.24
N ASP A 172 -13.58 0.24 -0.70
CA ASP A 172 -13.75 -0.12 -2.11
C ASP A 172 -13.20 0.99 -3.03
N PRO A 173 -11.87 1.21 -3.03
CA PRO A 173 -11.26 2.16 -3.93
C PRO A 173 -11.21 1.60 -5.35
N VAL A 174 -11.38 2.47 -6.34
CA VAL A 174 -10.92 2.21 -7.70
C VAL A 174 -9.40 2.11 -7.67
N ILE A 175 -8.85 1.00 -8.13
CA ILE A 175 -7.41 0.78 -8.22
C ILE A 175 -6.94 1.14 -9.63
N LYS A 176 -5.92 1.99 -9.72
CA LYS A 176 -5.21 2.33 -10.96
C LYS A 176 -3.71 2.22 -10.77
N THR A 177 -2.98 2.16 -11.87
CA THR A 177 -1.51 2.17 -11.87
C THR A 177 -0.97 3.22 -12.81
N ASP A 178 0.12 3.87 -12.43
CA ASP A 178 0.86 4.77 -13.31
C ASP A 178 1.91 4.00 -14.12
N SER A 179 1.46 3.20 -15.09
CA SER A 179 2.35 2.34 -15.87
C SER A 179 3.40 3.10 -16.70
N SER A 180 3.15 4.38 -16.97
CA SER A 180 4.04 5.25 -17.76
C SER A 180 4.98 6.11 -16.90
N TYR A 181 4.95 5.97 -15.57
CA TYR A 181 5.74 6.80 -14.63
C TYR A 181 5.56 8.32 -14.85
N ILE A 182 4.36 8.76 -15.21
CA ILE A 182 4.10 10.16 -15.53
C ILE A 182 3.74 11.01 -14.30
N LEU A 183 3.34 10.42 -13.17
CA LEU A 183 2.74 11.14 -12.06
C LEU A 183 3.70 12.16 -11.44
N ALA A 184 4.99 11.82 -11.30
CA ALA A 184 6.03 12.74 -10.85
C ALA A 184 6.25 13.90 -11.84
N SER A 185 6.36 13.59 -13.13
CA SER A 185 6.52 14.58 -14.20
C SER A 185 5.32 15.52 -14.31
N MET A 186 4.11 15.00 -14.13
CA MET A 186 2.88 15.80 -14.10
C MET A 186 2.77 16.63 -12.83
N GLY A 187 3.30 16.15 -11.71
CA GLY A 187 3.49 16.95 -10.50
C GLY A 187 4.32 18.21 -10.79
N LEU A 188 5.45 18.07 -11.51
CA LEU A 188 6.27 19.22 -11.92
C LEU A 188 5.55 20.14 -12.91
N LEU A 189 4.88 19.57 -13.92
CA LEU A 189 4.13 20.34 -14.91
C LEU A 189 2.98 21.14 -14.27
N SER A 190 2.31 20.57 -13.26
CA SER A 190 1.16 21.21 -12.61
C SER A 190 1.48 22.52 -11.91
N ALA A 191 2.77 22.78 -11.60
CA ALA A 191 3.23 24.07 -11.08
C ALA A 191 3.15 25.20 -12.12
N TYR A 192 3.11 24.86 -13.41
CA TYR A 192 3.06 25.82 -14.53
C TYR A 192 1.75 25.74 -15.31
N ASP A 193 1.27 24.54 -15.59
CA ASP A 193 0.04 24.27 -16.33
C ASP A 193 -0.73 23.09 -15.70
N PRO A 194 -1.56 23.36 -14.67
CA PRO A 194 -2.31 22.33 -13.96
C PRO A 194 -3.39 21.66 -14.81
N GLU A 195 -3.97 22.38 -15.78
CA GLU A 195 -5.02 21.83 -16.65
C GLU A 195 -4.46 20.79 -17.60
N THR A 196 -3.33 21.10 -18.26
CA THR A 196 -2.64 20.15 -19.15
C THR A 196 -2.11 18.96 -18.37
N ALA A 197 -1.50 19.19 -17.19
CA ALA A 197 -1.03 18.10 -16.33
C ALA A 197 -2.18 17.14 -15.95
N LEU A 198 -3.33 17.68 -15.55
CA LEU A 198 -4.50 16.89 -15.21
C LEU A 198 -5.06 16.13 -16.41
N ALA A 199 -5.12 16.77 -17.58
CA ALA A 199 -5.60 16.14 -18.81
C ALA A 199 -4.73 14.93 -19.20
N ILE A 200 -3.40 15.08 -19.13
CA ILE A 200 -2.45 13.99 -19.39
C ILE A 200 -2.60 12.86 -18.35
N MET A 201 -2.65 13.19 -17.06
CA MET A 201 -2.85 12.19 -16.00
C MET A 201 -4.14 11.40 -16.19
N LYS A 202 -5.26 12.08 -16.46
CA LYS A 202 -6.55 11.41 -16.74
C LYS A 202 -6.44 10.48 -17.95
N LYS A 203 -5.84 10.96 -19.04
CA LYS A 203 -5.67 10.19 -20.26
C LYS A 203 -4.81 8.95 -20.07
N GLU A 204 -3.75 9.01 -19.27
CA GLU A 204 -2.79 7.92 -19.14
C GLU A 204 -3.14 6.93 -18.02
N ILE A 205 -3.69 7.40 -16.90
CA ILE A 205 -3.99 6.56 -15.72
C ILE A 205 -5.40 5.95 -15.80
N PHE A 206 -6.36 6.64 -16.43
CA PHE A 206 -7.75 6.20 -16.50
C PHE A 206 -8.15 5.62 -17.87
N LYS A 207 -7.16 5.18 -18.66
CA LYS A 207 -7.42 4.38 -19.87
C LYS A 207 -8.35 3.20 -19.58
#